data_AF-A0A9W6WR40-F1
#
_entry.id   AF-A0A9W6WR40-F1
#
_cell.length_a   1.000
_cell.length_b   1.000
_cell.length_c   1.000
_cell.angle_alpha   90.00
_cell.angle_beta   90.00
_cell.angle_gamma   90.00
#
_symmetry.space_group_name_H-M   'P 1'
#
loop_
_entity.id
_entity.type
_entity.pdbx_description
1 polymer ?
#
loop_
_entity_poly.entity_id
_entity_poly.type
_entity_poly.pdbx_seq_one_letter_code
_entity_poly.pdbx_strand_id
1 'polypeptide(L)'
;MESANVDPSRLHFLTDVDQKQESMLMRSADAVVASLHLTRPRASLQAFAAGVPVVTFPNELWASRITYGFYQQMGINDLVATSLDDYVKLAVKLATDATFHKKMVGLIKRNRSKLSEDVQAVKEWEKFFDFAGDRIFPSGEQEEGYIPGSTVRWGRIEGIEGIEDWSQVEIVDEVIDWNPIEGGGGAVEITKRKKE
;
A
#
# COMPACT_ATOMS: atom_id res chain seq x y z
N MET A 1 -3.63 4.66 -32.98
CA MET A 1 -4.61 5.74 -32.76
C MET A 1 -5.52 5.90 -33.96
N GLU A 2 -4.96 6.00 -35.18
CA GLU A 2 -5.75 5.99 -36.42
C GLU A 2 -6.63 4.73 -36.55
N SER A 3 -6.12 3.56 -36.14
CA SER A 3 -6.90 2.31 -36.10
C SER A 3 -8.09 2.31 -35.13
N ALA A 4 -8.09 3.21 -34.14
CA ALA A 4 -9.19 3.39 -33.19
C ALA A 4 -10.03 4.65 -33.47
N ASN A 5 -9.73 5.38 -34.56
CA ASN A 5 -10.37 6.63 -34.95
C ASN A 5 -10.40 7.71 -33.84
N VAL A 6 -9.31 7.82 -33.08
CA VAL A 6 -9.13 8.84 -32.04
C VAL A 6 -8.13 9.89 -32.53
N ASP A 7 -8.55 11.16 -32.51
CA ASP A 7 -7.68 12.30 -32.81
C ASP A 7 -6.47 12.34 -31.85
N PRO A 8 -5.23 12.23 -32.36
CA PRO A 8 -4.01 12.25 -31.55
C PRO A 8 -3.84 13.52 -30.71
N SER A 9 -4.40 14.66 -31.13
CA SER A 9 -4.29 15.93 -30.40
C SER A 9 -4.95 15.90 -29.01
N ARG A 10 -5.82 14.91 -28.76
CA ARG A 10 -6.50 14.67 -27.48
C ARG A 10 -5.65 13.90 -26.47
N LEU A 11 -4.48 13.39 -26.88
CA LEU A 11 -3.60 12.62 -26.02
C LEU A 11 -2.34 13.43 -25.70
N HIS A 12 -2.15 13.68 -24.41
CA HIS A 12 -1.00 14.40 -23.90
C HIS A 12 -0.13 13.43 -23.10
N PHE A 13 1.10 13.21 -23.55
CA PHE A 13 2.10 12.45 -22.82
C PHE A 13 2.98 13.42 -22.05
N LEU A 14 3.12 13.18 -20.75
CA LEU A 14 3.98 13.98 -19.88
C LEU A 14 5.16 13.09 -19.48
N THR A 15 6.37 13.56 -19.79
CA THR A 15 7.64 12.92 -19.40
C THR A 15 8.28 13.70 -18.25
N ASP A 16 9.18 13.06 -17.50
CA ASP A 16 9.95 13.68 -16.41
C ASP A 16 9.09 14.36 -15.33
N VAL A 17 7.98 13.70 -14.97
CA VAL A 17 7.04 14.18 -13.95
C VAL A 17 7.57 13.82 -12.56
N ASP A 18 7.89 14.81 -11.74
CA ASP A 18 8.26 14.63 -10.34
C ASP A 18 7.05 14.37 -9.43
N GLN A 19 7.29 13.99 -8.18
CA GLN A 19 6.22 13.66 -7.22
C GLN A 19 5.24 14.82 -6.96
N LYS A 20 5.73 16.07 -6.99
CA LYS A 20 4.91 17.26 -6.76
C LYS A 20 4.00 17.51 -7.96
N GLN A 21 4.53 17.38 -9.17
CA GLN A 21 3.80 17.49 -10.42
C GLN A 21 2.76 16.37 -10.56
N GLU A 22 3.09 15.13 -10.21
CA GLU A 22 2.12 14.02 -10.19
C GLU A 22 0.90 14.35 -9.31
N SER A 23 1.13 14.93 -8.12
CA SER A 23 0.04 15.32 -7.22
C SER A 23 -0.83 16.43 -7.81
N MET A 24 -0.22 17.42 -8.47
CA MET A 24 -0.95 18.49 -9.15
C MET A 24 -1.78 17.95 -10.32
N LEU A 25 -1.19 17.09 -11.15
CA LEU A 25 -1.86 16.45 -12.28
C LEU A 25 -3.06 15.63 -11.80
N MET A 26 -2.88 14.84 -10.74
CA MET A 26 -3.97 14.10 -10.14
C MET A 26 -5.11 15.01 -9.70
N ARG A 27 -4.81 16.15 -9.06
CA ARG A 27 -5.83 17.14 -8.64
C ARG A 27 -6.52 17.84 -9.80
N SER A 28 -5.90 17.92 -10.97
CA SER A 28 -6.51 18.46 -12.19
C SER A 28 -7.35 17.46 -12.98
N ALA A 29 -7.24 16.16 -12.67
CA ALA A 29 -7.99 15.12 -13.37
C ALA A 29 -9.45 15.08 -12.90
N ASP A 30 -10.38 14.97 -13.85
CA ASP A 30 -11.79 14.74 -13.54
C ASP A 30 -12.07 13.29 -13.16
N ALA A 31 -11.31 12.35 -13.72
CA ALA A 31 -11.45 10.91 -13.53
C ALA A 31 -10.15 10.18 -13.85
N VAL A 32 -9.97 8.99 -13.26
CA VAL A 32 -8.88 8.05 -13.57
C VAL A 32 -9.48 6.74 -14.09
N VAL A 33 -8.84 6.19 -15.11
CA VAL A 33 -9.21 4.91 -15.75
C VAL A 33 -8.12 3.91 -15.35
N ALA A 34 -8.43 2.97 -14.45
CA ALA A 34 -7.45 2.04 -13.92
C ALA A 34 -6.98 1.03 -14.98
N SER A 35 -5.70 0.66 -14.96
CA SER A 35 -5.22 -0.36 -15.90
C SER A 35 -5.88 -1.72 -15.65
N LEU A 36 -6.29 -2.41 -16.72
CA LEU A 36 -7.09 -3.63 -16.65
C LEU A 36 -6.38 -4.83 -15.99
N HIS A 37 -5.06 -4.94 -16.16
CA HIS A 37 -4.29 -6.09 -15.70
C HIS A 37 -3.56 -5.86 -14.37
N LEU A 38 -3.13 -4.62 -14.13
CA LEU A 38 -2.38 -4.24 -12.94
C LEU A 38 -2.83 -2.84 -12.49
N THR A 39 -3.69 -2.80 -11.49
CA THR A 39 -4.04 -1.53 -10.87
C THR A 39 -2.88 -1.05 -9.99
N ARG A 40 -2.56 0.25 -10.06
CA ARG A 40 -1.40 0.84 -9.38
C ARG A 40 -1.85 1.39 -8.02
N PRO A 41 -1.47 0.78 -6.87
CA PRO A 41 -1.98 1.20 -5.56
C PRO A 41 -1.75 2.69 -5.28
N ARG A 42 -0.52 3.17 -5.52
CA ARG A 42 -0.13 4.56 -5.29
C ARG A 42 -1.00 5.55 -6.08
N ALA A 43 -1.26 5.27 -7.36
CA ALA A 43 -2.06 6.14 -8.22
C ALA A 43 -3.52 6.20 -7.74
N SER A 44 -4.10 5.05 -7.36
CA SER A 44 -5.46 5.00 -6.82
C SER A 44 -5.57 5.75 -5.49
N LEU A 45 -4.62 5.58 -4.57
CA LEU A 45 -4.59 6.32 -3.30
C LEU A 45 -4.43 7.82 -3.52
N GLN A 46 -3.57 8.25 -4.45
CA GLN A 46 -3.43 9.67 -4.82
C GLN A 46 -4.73 10.23 -5.39
N ALA A 47 -5.42 9.49 -6.25
CA ALA A 47 -6.73 9.89 -6.79
C ALA A 47 -7.74 10.08 -5.67
N PHE A 48 -7.88 9.12 -4.76
CA PHE A 48 -8.81 9.22 -3.63
C PHE A 48 -8.43 10.35 -2.65
N ALA A 49 -7.14 10.56 -2.40
CA ALA A 49 -6.63 11.70 -1.62
C ALA A 49 -6.90 13.05 -2.31
N ALA A 50 -7.00 13.10 -3.64
CA ALA A 50 -7.46 14.27 -4.39
C ALA A 50 -9.01 14.36 -4.48
N GLY A 51 -9.73 13.29 -4.14
CA GLY A 51 -11.17 13.18 -4.31
C GLY A 51 -11.60 12.87 -5.75
N VAL A 52 -10.67 12.36 -6.57
CA VAL A 52 -10.87 12.03 -7.97
C VAL A 52 -11.40 10.61 -8.11
N PRO A 53 -12.52 10.39 -8.81
CA PRO A 53 -13.07 9.06 -9.04
C PRO A 53 -12.20 8.20 -9.96
N VAL A 54 -12.08 6.91 -9.64
CA VAL A 54 -11.33 5.93 -10.41
C VAL A 54 -12.28 4.86 -10.94
N VAL A 55 -12.39 4.65 -12.25
CA VAL A 55 -13.13 3.49 -12.80
C VAL A 55 -12.20 2.29 -12.77
N THR A 56 -12.67 1.15 -12.24
CA THR A 56 -11.88 -0.08 -12.14
C THR A 56 -12.65 -1.29 -12.63
N PHE A 57 -11.93 -2.29 -13.15
CA PHE A 57 -12.50 -3.59 -13.52
C PHE A 57 -11.67 -4.70 -12.83
N PRO A 58 -12.18 -5.29 -11.72
CA PRO A 58 -11.50 -6.39 -11.04
C PRO A 58 -11.63 -7.68 -11.86
N ASN A 59 -10.59 -8.03 -12.57
CA ASN A 59 -10.47 -9.28 -13.30
C ASN A 59 -10.02 -10.43 -12.36
N GLU A 60 -9.70 -11.60 -12.91
CA GLU A 60 -9.34 -12.81 -12.17
C GLU A 60 -8.07 -12.64 -11.31
N LEU A 61 -7.07 -11.89 -11.80
CA LEU A 61 -5.81 -11.72 -11.11
C LEU A 61 -5.91 -10.69 -9.98
N TRP A 62 -5.36 -11.02 -8.81
CA TRP A 62 -5.33 -10.14 -7.63
C TRP A 62 -4.81 -8.73 -7.93
N ALA A 63 -3.84 -8.62 -8.83
CA ALA A 63 -3.22 -7.36 -9.24
C ALA A 63 -4.21 -6.36 -9.88
N SER A 64 -5.28 -6.86 -10.50
CA SER A 64 -6.37 -6.02 -11.04
C SER A 64 -7.38 -5.58 -9.95
N ARG A 65 -7.30 -6.16 -8.74
CA ARG A 65 -8.31 -6.03 -7.68
C ARG A 65 -7.89 -5.08 -6.56
N ILE A 66 -6.72 -4.42 -6.65
CA ILE A 66 -6.24 -3.51 -5.60
C ILE A 66 -7.17 -2.29 -5.47
N THR A 67 -7.49 -1.63 -6.58
CA THR A 67 -8.43 -0.48 -6.56
C THR A 67 -9.83 -0.90 -6.12
N TYR A 68 -10.26 -2.10 -6.51
CA TYR A 68 -11.50 -2.69 -6.02
C TYR A 68 -11.48 -2.86 -4.49
N GLY A 69 -10.39 -3.34 -3.91
CA GLY A 69 -10.23 -3.47 -2.46
C GLY A 69 -10.41 -2.14 -1.71
N PHE A 70 -9.79 -1.07 -2.22
CA PHE A 70 -10.00 0.27 -1.66
C PHE A 70 -11.46 0.71 -1.74
N TYR A 71 -12.14 0.42 -2.84
CA TYR A 71 -13.56 0.71 -2.96
C TYR A 71 -14.43 -0.10 -1.99
N GLN A 72 -14.08 -1.36 -1.73
CA GLN A 72 -14.75 -2.16 -0.71
C GLN A 72 -14.59 -1.55 0.68
N GLN A 73 -13.38 -1.12 1.07
CA GLN A 73 -13.14 -0.43 2.34
C GLN A 73 -13.93 0.90 2.44
N MET A 74 -14.01 1.65 1.34
CA MET A 74 -14.81 2.88 1.29
C MET A 74 -16.33 2.63 1.25
N GLY A 75 -16.78 1.42 0.92
CA GLY A 75 -18.19 1.07 0.74
C GLY A 75 -18.81 1.65 -0.53
N ILE A 76 -18.04 1.75 -1.62
CA ILE A 76 -18.46 2.35 -2.90
C ILE A 76 -18.39 1.29 -3.99
N ASN A 77 -19.51 0.98 -4.65
CA ASN A 77 -19.55 -0.01 -5.73
C ASN A 77 -19.87 0.59 -7.10
N ASP A 78 -20.34 1.85 -7.16
CA ASP A 78 -20.80 2.52 -8.38
C ASP A 78 -19.72 2.69 -9.48
N LEU A 79 -18.44 2.50 -9.16
CA LEU A 79 -17.29 2.66 -10.08
C LEU A 79 -16.52 1.35 -10.32
N VAL A 80 -17.08 0.24 -9.87
CA VAL A 80 -16.55 -1.11 -10.08
C VAL A 80 -17.31 -1.76 -11.22
N ALA A 81 -16.63 -1.91 -12.36
CA ALA A 81 -17.19 -2.56 -13.53
C ALA A 81 -17.30 -4.07 -13.35
N THR A 82 -18.29 -4.66 -14.01
CA THR A 82 -18.53 -6.12 -14.02
C THR A 82 -18.14 -6.81 -15.33
N SER A 83 -17.85 -6.03 -16.37
CA SER A 83 -17.37 -6.47 -17.68
C SER A 83 -16.59 -5.35 -18.38
N LEU A 84 -15.92 -5.66 -19.49
CA LEU A 84 -15.25 -4.64 -20.31
C LEU A 84 -16.23 -3.61 -20.90
N ASP A 85 -17.42 -4.04 -21.33
CA ASP A 85 -18.45 -3.13 -21.83
C ASP A 85 -18.96 -2.20 -20.73
N ASP A 86 -19.15 -2.74 -19.53
CA ASP A 86 -19.55 -1.97 -18.35
C ASP A 86 -18.45 -0.98 -17.93
N TYR A 87 -17.18 -1.39 -18.03
CA TYR A 87 -16.02 -0.54 -17.77
C TYR A 87 -16.00 0.68 -18.69
N VAL A 88 -16.22 0.49 -19.99
CA VAL A 88 -16.31 1.59 -20.96
C VAL A 88 -17.53 2.46 -20.67
N LYS A 89 -18.71 1.86 -20.40
CA LYS A 89 -19.94 2.60 -20.07
C LYS A 89 -19.76 3.46 -18.81
N LEU A 90 -19.12 2.94 -17.77
CA LEU A 90 -18.84 3.67 -16.53
C LEU A 90 -17.86 4.82 -16.78
N ALA A 91 -16.79 4.61 -17.55
CA ALA A 91 -15.86 5.67 -17.91
C ALA A 91 -16.54 6.80 -18.68
N VAL A 92 -17.36 6.47 -19.67
CA VAL A 92 -18.13 7.46 -20.46
C VAL A 92 -19.16 8.18 -19.58
N LYS A 93 -19.90 7.44 -18.75
CA LYS A 93 -20.90 8.03 -17.84
C LYS A 93 -20.24 9.00 -16.87
N LEU A 94 -19.11 8.61 -16.28
CA LEU A 94 -18.37 9.47 -15.37
C LEU A 94 -17.88 10.75 -16.04
N ALA A 95 -17.50 10.71 -17.32
CA ALA A 95 -17.04 11.86 -18.08
C ALA A 95 -18.17 12.77 -18.61
N THR A 96 -19.38 12.26 -18.79
CA THR A 96 -20.48 12.98 -19.46
C THR A 96 -21.66 13.34 -18.54
N ASP A 97 -21.84 12.63 -17.44
CA ASP A 97 -22.90 12.89 -16.45
C ASP A 97 -22.34 13.65 -15.24
N ALA A 98 -22.49 14.98 -15.27
CA ALA A 98 -22.03 15.86 -14.20
C ALA A 98 -22.68 15.58 -12.83
N THR A 99 -23.91 15.05 -12.81
CA THR A 99 -24.60 14.72 -11.56
C THR A 99 -24.01 13.46 -10.94
N PHE A 100 -23.79 12.43 -11.77
CA PHE A 100 -23.12 11.20 -11.36
C PHE A 100 -21.68 11.49 -10.90
N HIS A 101 -20.93 12.29 -11.65
CA HIS A 101 -19.57 12.71 -11.27
C HIS A 101 -19.53 13.37 -9.89
N LYS A 102 -20.37 14.39 -9.66
CA LYS A 102 -20.46 15.07 -8.36
C LYS A 102 -20.84 14.12 -7.22
N LYS A 103 -21.76 13.18 -7.47
CA LYS A 103 -22.12 12.13 -6.50
C LYS A 103 -20.89 11.30 -6.12
N MET A 104 -20.11 10.86 -7.11
CA MET A 104 -18.92 10.02 -6.89
C MET A 104 -17.82 10.76 -6.12
N VAL A 105 -17.50 11.99 -6.52
CA VAL A 105 -16.55 12.86 -5.80
C VAL A 105 -16.98 13.03 -4.34
N GLY A 106 -18.27 13.28 -4.09
CA GLY A 106 -18.82 13.41 -2.74
C GLY A 106 -18.72 12.13 -1.92
N LEU A 107 -18.97 10.96 -2.51
CA LEU A 107 -18.81 9.67 -1.83
C LEU A 107 -17.34 9.41 -1.45
N ILE A 108 -16.41 9.65 -2.37
CA ILE A 108 -14.97 9.45 -2.13
C ILE A 108 -14.48 10.39 -1.03
N LYS A 109 -14.79 11.69 -1.12
CA LYS A 109 -14.37 12.66 -0.09
C LYS A 109 -14.87 12.31 1.31
N ARG A 110 -16.09 11.77 1.41
CA ARG A 110 -16.67 11.34 2.70
C ARG A 110 -16.06 10.05 3.25
N ASN A 111 -15.59 9.14 2.41
CA ASN A 111 -15.18 7.80 2.84
C ASN A 111 -13.67 7.53 2.76
N ARG A 112 -12.88 8.37 2.07
CA ARG A 112 -11.44 8.14 1.86
C ARG A 112 -10.62 7.99 3.15
N SER A 113 -11.07 8.57 4.27
CA SER A 113 -10.39 8.43 5.57
C SER A 113 -10.41 7.00 6.09
N LYS A 114 -11.32 6.14 5.59
CA LYS A 114 -11.33 4.69 5.91
C LYS A 114 -10.14 3.92 5.33
N LEU A 115 -9.37 4.53 4.42
CA LEU A 115 -8.18 3.93 3.82
C LEU A 115 -6.89 4.21 4.60
N SER A 116 -6.98 4.98 5.68
CA SER A 116 -5.84 5.45 6.47
C SER A 116 -6.10 5.26 7.95
N GLU A 117 -5.03 5.05 8.72
CA GLU A 117 -5.10 4.98 10.19
C GLU A 117 -6.11 3.94 10.70
N ASP A 118 -6.18 2.79 10.02
CA ASP A 118 -7.08 1.69 10.37
C ASP A 118 -6.52 0.87 11.53
N VAL A 119 -6.94 1.20 12.75
CA VAL A 119 -6.58 0.49 13.98
C VAL A 119 -7.08 -0.98 13.96
N GLN A 120 -8.17 -1.26 13.26
CA GLN A 120 -8.66 -2.63 13.15
C GLN A 120 -7.71 -3.48 12.31
N ALA A 121 -7.18 -2.92 11.21
CA ALA A 121 -6.16 -3.60 10.41
C ALA A 121 -4.91 -3.93 11.24
N VAL A 122 -4.42 -3.00 12.09
CA VAL A 122 -3.28 -3.25 12.98
C VAL A 122 -3.56 -4.44 13.90
N LYS A 123 -4.72 -4.46 14.57
CA LYS A 123 -5.12 -5.56 15.47
C LYS A 123 -5.27 -6.90 14.76
N GLU A 124 -5.72 -6.90 13.51
CA GLU A 124 -5.83 -8.11 12.71
C GLU A 124 -4.46 -8.66 12.31
N TRP A 125 -3.52 -7.77 12.01
CA TRP A 125 -2.12 -8.13 11.77
C TRP A 125 -1.44 -8.68 13.02
N GLU A 126 -1.63 -8.07 14.19
CA GLU A 126 -1.13 -8.57 15.48
C GLU A 126 -1.58 -10.02 15.71
N LYS A 127 -2.90 -10.28 15.60
CA LYS A 127 -3.46 -11.63 15.74
C LYS A 127 -2.88 -12.63 14.74
N PHE A 128 -2.68 -12.20 13.49
CA PHE A 128 -2.07 -13.06 12.49
C PHE A 128 -0.62 -13.39 12.82
N PHE A 129 0.15 -12.42 13.31
CA PHE A 129 1.54 -12.63 13.70
C PHE A 129 1.67 -13.51 14.94
N ASP A 130 0.82 -13.34 15.96
CA ASP A 130 0.77 -14.25 17.10
C ASP A 130 0.48 -15.69 16.63
N PHE A 131 -0.55 -15.86 15.81
CA PHE A 131 -0.94 -17.15 15.24
C PHE A 131 0.17 -17.80 14.39
N ALA A 132 0.85 -17.02 13.55
CA ALA A 132 1.93 -17.52 12.72
C ALA A 132 3.16 -17.86 13.58
N GLY A 133 3.46 -17.02 14.58
CA GLY A 133 4.52 -17.21 15.56
C GLY A 133 4.35 -18.51 16.33
N ASP A 134 3.17 -18.75 16.90
CA ASP A 134 2.86 -19.98 17.66
C ASP A 134 3.03 -21.26 16.82
N ARG A 135 2.78 -21.18 15.51
CA ARG A 135 2.93 -22.32 14.60
C ARG A 135 4.36 -22.57 14.15
N ILE A 136 5.14 -21.51 14.01
CA ILE A 136 6.54 -21.60 13.63
C ILE A 136 7.40 -21.94 14.86
N PHE A 137 7.00 -21.49 16.05
CA PHE A 137 7.73 -21.63 17.31
C PHE A 137 6.88 -22.28 18.42
N PRO A 138 6.37 -23.51 18.26
CA PRO A 138 5.43 -24.13 19.19
C PRO A 138 5.98 -24.41 20.60
N SER A 139 7.31 -24.46 20.78
CA SER A 139 7.98 -24.65 22.08
C SER A 139 8.43 -23.33 22.73
N GLY A 140 8.35 -22.20 22.03
CA GLY A 140 8.99 -20.94 22.45
C GLY A 140 10.53 -20.97 22.42
N GLU A 141 11.15 -22.09 22.01
CA GLU A 141 12.59 -22.21 21.85
C GLU A 141 12.98 -21.83 20.42
N GLN A 142 13.89 -20.88 20.27
CA GLN A 142 14.52 -20.58 18.98
C GLN A 142 15.39 -21.79 18.59
N GLU A 143 14.89 -22.67 17.71
CA GLU A 143 15.75 -23.67 17.08
C GLU A 143 16.87 -22.96 16.29
N GLU A 144 18.11 -23.47 16.40
CA GLU A 144 19.28 -22.91 15.74
C GLU A 144 19.08 -22.83 14.22
N GLY A 145 18.76 -21.62 13.74
CA GLY A 145 18.70 -21.29 12.31
C GLY A 145 17.33 -21.54 11.68
N TYR A 146 16.56 -20.46 11.47
CA TYR A 146 15.25 -20.45 10.81
C TYR A 146 15.27 -20.91 9.34
N ILE A 147 16.41 -20.77 8.66
CA ILE A 147 16.60 -21.23 7.28
C ILE A 147 17.62 -22.36 7.29
N PRO A 148 17.29 -23.55 6.78
CA PRO A 148 18.26 -24.63 6.61
C PRO A 148 19.49 -24.13 5.86
N GLY A 149 20.64 -24.07 6.54
CA GLY A 149 21.91 -23.58 5.99
C GLY A 149 22.20 -22.07 6.15
N SER A 150 21.35 -21.31 6.85
CA SER A 150 21.68 -19.92 7.21
C SER A 150 22.54 -19.85 8.47
N THR A 151 23.55 -18.97 8.45
CA THR A 151 24.39 -18.59 9.59
C THR A 151 23.82 -17.40 10.38
N VAL A 152 22.74 -16.79 9.89
CA VAL A 152 22.13 -15.61 10.51
C VAL A 152 21.24 -16.06 11.67
N ARG A 153 21.71 -15.79 12.89
CA ARG A 153 20.89 -15.91 14.11
C ARG A 153 20.15 -14.60 14.31
N TRP A 154 18.84 -14.61 14.10
CA TRP A 154 17.99 -13.53 14.61
C TRP A 154 18.02 -13.63 16.13
N GLY A 155 18.52 -12.59 16.81
CA GLY A 155 18.70 -12.60 18.25
C GLY A 155 17.37 -12.76 19.01
N ARG A 156 17.47 -13.10 20.29
CA ARG A 156 16.35 -12.95 21.22
C ARG A 156 16.03 -11.46 21.27
N ILE A 157 14.76 -11.08 21.14
CA ILE A 157 14.37 -9.68 21.39
C ILE A 157 14.42 -9.47 22.91
N GLU A 158 15.59 -9.12 23.42
CA GLU A 158 15.80 -8.70 24.80
C GLU A 158 15.46 -7.20 24.92
N GLY A 159 14.90 -6.76 26.05
CA GLY A 159 14.63 -5.32 26.30
C GLY A 159 13.20 -4.83 26.06
N ILE A 160 12.28 -5.69 25.63
CA ILE A 160 10.85 -5.36 25.46
C ILE A 160 9.96 -5.67 26.66
N GLU A 161 10.48 -6.38 27.67
CA GLU A 161 9.72 -6.68 28.88
C GLU A 161 9.36 -5.39 29.63
N GLY A 162 8.08 -5.03 29.65
CA GLY A 162 7.55 -3.84 30.33
C GLY A 162 7.25 -2.63 29.44
N ILE A 163 7.40 -2.74 28.12
CA ILE A 163 6.98 -1.68 27.18
C ILE A 163 5.49 -1.82 26.85
N GLU A 164 4.66 -1.03 27.51
CA GLU A 164 3.20 -0.99 27.28
C GLU A 164 2.79 0.06 26.23
N ASP A 165 3.62 1.10 26.01
CA ASP A 165 3.37 2.19 25.07
C ASP A 165 4.58 2.44 24.16
N TRP A 166 4.46 1.97 22.93
CA TRP A 166 5.49 2.06 21.89
C TRP A 166 5.67 3.46 21.30
N SER A 167 4.73 4.37 21.53
CA SER A 167 4.85 5.77 21.08
C SER A 167 5.92 6.56 21.83
N GLN A 168 6.42 6.02 22.95
CA GLN A 168 7.47 6.61 23.79
C GLN A 168 8.86 6.02 23.52
N VAL A 169 8.96 5.04 22.63
CA VAL A 169 10.25 4.47 22.22
C VAL A 169 10.80 5.32 21.08
N GLU A 170 11.71 6.25 21.39
CA GLU A 170 12.25 7.20 20.42
C GLU A 170 13.13 6.55 19.36
N ILE A 171 13.83 5.45 19.68
CA ILE A 171 14.75 4.74 18.78
C ILE A 171 14.64 3.23 19.01
N VAL A 172 14.02 2.51 18.07
CA VAL A 172 13.86 1.05 18.13
C VAL A 172 15.21 0.33 18.11
N ASP A 173 16.22 0.90 17.45
CA ASP A 173 17.59 0.36 17.38
C ASP A 173 18.36 0.44 18.71
N GLU A 174 17.88 1.19 19.71
CA GLU A 174 18.45 1.20 21.06
C GLU A 174 17.82 0.13 21.98
N VAL A 175 16.62 -0.35 21.62
CA VAL A 175 15.86 -1.35 22.38
C VAL A 175 16.03 -2.75 21.79
N ILE A 176 16.21 -2.85 20.47
CA ILE A 176 16.36 -4.10 19.75
C ILE A 176 17.79 -4.17 19.19
N ASP A 177 18.60 -5.10 19.69
CA ASP A 177 19.89 -5.41 19.07
C ASP A 177 19.66 -6.19 17.78
N TRP A 178 19.77 -5.49 16.65
CA TRP A 178 19.64 -6.06 15.31
C TRP A 178 20.92 -6.75 14.83
N ASN A 179 22.01 -6.73 15.61
CA ASN A 179 23.24 -7.39 15.20
C ASN A 179 23.07 -8.91 15.24
N PRO A 180 23.61 -9.64 14.25
CA PRO A 180 23.77 -11.07 14.36
C PRO A 180 24.59 -11.38 15.62
N ILE A 181 24.17 -12.36 16.42
CA ILE A 181 24.96 -12.82 17.56
C ILE A 181 26.30 -13.37 17.02
N GLU A 182 27.38 -12.60 17.16
CA GLU A 182 28.71 -13.04 16.75
C GLU A 182 29.21 -14.13 17.71
N GLY A 183 29.28 -15.35 17.17
CA GLY A 183 29.80 -16.52 17.87
C GLY A 183 30.51 -17.45 16.89
N GLY A 184 31.66 -17.01 16.39
CA GLY A 184 32.50 -17.81 15.49
C GLY A 184 33.86 -17.20 15.14
N GLY A 185 34.55 -16.57 16.11
CA GLY A 185 35.99 -16.32 16.08
C GLY A 185 36.56 -15.41 14.97
N GLY A 186 36.78 -14.13 15.30
CA GLY A 186 37.64 -13.23 14.52
C GLY A 186 37.42 -11.77 14.89
N ALA A 187 38.29 -11.21 15.72
CA ALA A 187 38.20 -9.83 16.19
C ALA A 187 38.15 -8.81 15.03
N VAL A 188 37.17 -7.90 15.07
CA VAL A 188 37.21 -6.64 14.33
C VAL A 188 37.11 -5.50 15.35
N GLU A 189 38.25 -4.87 15.63
CA GLU A 189 38.33 -3.61 16.36
C GLU A 189 37.58 -2.52 15.59
N ILE A 190 36.46 -2.05 16.12
CA ILE A 190 35.81 -0.83 15.64
C ILE A 190 36.22 0.31 16.58
N THR A 191 37.19 1.10 16.12
CA THR A 191 37.66 2.30 16.80
C THR A 191 36.53 3.35 16.82
N LYS A 192 36.02 3.68 18.01
CA LYS A 192 35.10 4.81 18.20
C LYS A 192 35.81 6.12 17.85
N ARG A 193 35.46 6.75 16.72
CA ARG A 193 35.69 8.20 16.56
C ARG A 193 34.63 8.94 17.38
N LYS A 194 35.07 9.65 18.42
CA LYS A 194 34.30 10.73 19.05
C LYS A 194 34.07 11.83 18.01
N LYS A 195 32.81 12.24 17.85
CA LYS A 195 32.46 13.54 17.26
C LYS A 195 32.83 14.63 18.26
N GLU A 196 33.70 15.53 17.84
CA GLU A 196 33.64 16.95 18.24
C GLU A 196 32.63 17.67 17.34
#